data_AF-A0A7W5YU59-F1
#
_entry.id   AF-A0A7W5YU59-F1
#
_cell.length_a   1.000
_cell.length_b   1.000
_cell.length_c   1.000
_cell.angle_alpha   90.00
_cell.angle_beta   90.00
_cell.angle_gamma   90.00
#
_symmetry.space_group_name_H-M   'P 1'
#
loop_
_entity.id
_entity.type
_entity.pdbx_description
1 polymer ?
#
loop_
_entity_poly.entity_id
_entity_poly.type
_entity_poly.pdbx_seq_one_letter_code
_entity_poly.pdbx_strand_id
1 'polypeptide(L)'
;MEDHTTVDSTLGILCSLREDFPSTGVAIQSYLFRSEADCRDLSTSGSRVRLVKGAYREPASVAHQSKAEVDRAYVRCLRILMAGKGYPMVATHDDRLIAITELLADRFSRSIGDYEYQMLYGIRTDKQEALAGAGHTVRVYVPYGDDWYGYFMRRLAERPANVAFFLRALGGK
;
A
#
# COMPACT_ATOMS: atom_id res chain seq x y z
N MET A 1 -4.67 0.39 -9.77
CA MET A 1 -4.60 1.84 -9.49
C MET A 1 -3.34 2.35 -10.14
N GLU A 2 -3.53 3.06 -11.24
CA GLU A 2 -2.46 3.58 -12.09
C GLU A 2 -2.23 5.05 -11.76
N ASP A 3 -2.04 5.93 -12.74
CA ASP A 3 -1.90 7.36 -12.48
C ASP A 3 -3.26 8.03 -12.17
N HIS A 4 -3.19 9.25 -11.65
CA HIS A 4 -4.35 10.00 -11.14
C HIS A 4 -5.51 10.15 -12.14
N THR A 5 -5.25 10.12 -13.45
CA THR A 5 -6.28 10.33 -14.48
C THR A 5 -7.26 9.16 -14.60
N THR A 6 -6.89 8.00 -14.07
CA THR A 6 -7.67 6.75 -14.17
C THR A 6 -8.36 6.36 -12.86
N VAL A 7 -8.23 7.17 -11.80
CA VAL A 7 -8.71 6.82 -10.46
C VAL A 7 -10.23 6.64 -10.46
N ASP A 8 -10.97 7.60 -11.01
CA ASP A 8 -12.44 7.55 -11.01
C ASP A 8 -12.99 6.39 -11.84
N SER A 9 -12.43 6.15 -13.03
CA SER A 9 -12.83 5.00 -13.85
C SER A 9 -12.52 3.68 -13.14
N THR A 10 -11.36 3.58 -12.47
CA THR A 10 -10.98 2.39 -11.69
C THR A 10 -11.94 2.14 -10.53
N LEU A 11 -12.32 3.19 -9.78
CA LEU A 11 -13.26 3.07 -8.67
C LEU A 11 -14.69 2.75 -9.15
N GLY A 12 -15.10 3.28 -10.31
CA GLY A 12 -16.36 2.89 -10.96
C GLY A 12 -16.39 1.41 -11.33
N ILE A 13 -15.33 0.91 -11.98
CA ILE A 13 -15.19 -0.52 -12.32
C ILE A 13 -15.18 -1.39 -11.07
N LEU A 14 -14.50 -0.97 -10.01
CA LEU A 14 -14.50 -1.68 -8.72
C LEU A 14 -15.93 -1.83 -8.18
N CYS A 15 -16.73 -0.76 -8.24
CA CYS A 15 -18.11 -0.79 -7.76
C CYS A 15 -18.92 -1.84 -8.53
N SER A 16 -18.88 -1.80 -9.87
CA SER A 16 -19.59 -2.78 -10.71
C SER A 16 -19.10 -4.21 -10.48
N LEU A 17 -17.79 -4.44 -10.38
CA LEU A 17 -17.26 -5.79 -10.16
C LEU A 17 -17.63 -6.37 -8.79
N ARG A 18 -17.86 -5.53 -7.78
CA ARG A 18 -18.23 -6.00 -6.44
C ARG A 18 -19.66 -6.51 -6.34
N GLU A 19 -20.51 -6.25 -7.34
CA GLU A 19 -21.85 -6.84 -7.43
C GLU A 19 -21.76 -8.36 -7.61
N ASP A 20 -20.86 -8.82 -8.50
CA ASP A 20 -20.63 -10.24 -8.77
C ASP A 20 -19.48 -10.85 -7.95
N PHE A 21 -18.48 -10.04 -7.61
CA PHE A 21 -17.26 -10.45 -6.92
C PHE A 21 -16.99 -9.58 -5.68
N PRO A 22 -17.75 -9.78 -4.57
CA PRO A 22 -17.69 -8.90 -3.39
C PRO A 22 -16.31 -8.78 -2.74
N SER A 23 -15.45 -9.78 -2.93
CA SER A 23 -14.08 -9.80 -2.40
C SER A 23 -13.06 -9.06 -3.29
N THR A 24 -13.47 -8.41 -4.37
CA THR A 24 -12.56 -7.64 -5.23
C THR A 24 -11.93 -6.49 -4.45
N GLY A 25 -10.61 -6.50 -4.39
CA GLY A 25 -9.81 -5.48 -3.73
C GLY A 25 -9.37 -4.36 -4.68
N VAL A 26 -9.04 -3.20 -4.12
CA VAL A 26 -8.49 -2.07 -4.86
C VAL A 26 -7.24 -1.53 -4.17
N ALA A 27 -6.33 -0.93 -4.95
CA ALA A 27 -5.22 -0.17 -4.39
C ALA A 27 -5.58 1.32 -4.27
N ILE A 28 -5.20 1.97 -3.17
CA ILE A 28 -5.34 3.41 -2.95
C ILE A 28 -3.96 4.00 -2.68
N GLN A 29 -3.66 5.14 -3.29
CA GLN A 29 -2.35 5.76 -3.27
C GLN A 29 -2.33 6.98 -2.36
N SER A 30 -1.77 6.84 -1.15
CA SER A 30 -1.88 7.87 -0.10
C SER A 30 -1.30 9.24 -0.45
N TYR A 31 -0.46 9.36 -1.48
CA TYR A 31 0.07 10.65 -1.92
C TYR A 31 -0.96 11.57 -2.58
N LEU A 32 -2.12 11.07 -3.05
CA LEU A 32 -3.12 11.90 -3.70
C LEU A 32 -3.98 12.59 -2.64
N PHE A 33 -4.32 13.86 -2.85
CA PHE A 33 -5.13 14.62 -1.90
C PHE A 33 -6.52 14.01 -1.64
N ARG A 34 -7.10 13.36 -2.65
CA ARG A 34 -8.41 12.68 -2.57
C ARG A 34 -8.44 11.42 -1.71
N SER A 35 -7.28 10.81 -1.45
CA SER A 35 -7.20 9.42 -0.94
C SER A 35 -7.87 9.22 0.41
N GLU A 36 -7.89 10.25 1.27
CA GLU A 36 -8.55 10.15 2.57
C GLU A 36 -10.07 10.03 2.42
N ALA A 37 -10.68 10.71 1.44
CA ALA A 37 -12.09 10.57 1.11
C ALA A 37 -12.36 9.17 0.53
N ASP A 38 -11.58 8.75 -0.47
CA ASP A 38 -11.72 7.42 -1.07
C ASP A 38 -11.58 6.31 -0.01
N CYS A 39 -10.66 6.47 0.95
CA CYS A 39 -10.49 5.53 2.07
C CYS A 39 -11.70 5.49 3.00
N ARG A 40 -12.42 6.60 3.21
CA ARG A 40 -13.65 6.62 4.02
C ARG A 40 -14.75 5.85 3.30
N ASP A 41 -14.94 6.11 2.02
CA ASP A 41 -15.97 5.46 1.21
C ASP A 41 -15.73 3.96 1.11
N LEU A 42 -14.46 3.55 1.07
CA LEU A 42 -14.05 2.14 1.00
C LEU A 42 -13.85 1.46 2.35
N SER A 43 -14.08 2.14 3.49
CA SER A 43 -13.89 1.58 4.85
C SER A 43 -15.06 0.71 5.35
N THR A 44 -15.84 0.17 4.42
CA THR A 44 -17.06 -0.61 4.67
C THR A 44 -16.79 -2.12 4.74
N SER A 45 -17.75 -2.88 5.28
CA SER A 45 -17.63 -4.35 5.38
C SER A 45 -17.48 -4.99 4.00
N GLY A 46 -16.66 -6.04 3.90
CA GLY A 46 -16.34 -6.73 2.64
C GLY A 46 -15.35 -6.00 1.75
N SER A 47 -15.15 -4.69 1.92
CA SER A 47 -14.17 -3.91 1.14
C SER A 47 -12.74 -4.27 1.53
N ARG A 48 -11.90 -4.57 0.54
CA ARG A 48 -10.47 -4.81 0.70
C ARG A 48 -9.68 -3.68 0.05
N VAL A 49 -8.82 -3.01 0.82
CA VAL A 49 -8.05 -1.85 0.34
C VAL A 49 -6.56 -2.04 0.55
N ARG A 50 -5.80 -2.10 -0.55
CA ARG A 50 -4.33 -2.07 -0.55
C ARG A 50 -3.85 -0.63 -0.49
N LEU A 51 -3.36 -0.22 0.67
CA LEU A 51 -2.82 1.12 0.84
C LEU A 51 -1.34 1.14 0.44
N VAL A 52 -1.02 1.92 -0.57
CA VAL A 52 0.36 2.19 -1.03
C VAL A 52 0.65 3.69 -0.93
N LYS A 53 1.93 4.10 -0.98
CA LYS A 53 2.28 5.52 -1.07
C LYS A 53 1.92 6.14 -2.42
N GLY A 54 2.01 5.37 -3.50
CA GLY A 54 1.95 5.85 -4.89
C GLY A 54 3.30 5.67 -5.60
N ALA A 55 3.25 5.38 -6.90
CA ALA A 55 4.41 5.01 -7.71
C ALA A 55 4.69 5.99 -8.87
N TYR A 56 3.71 6.82 -9.25
CA TYR A 56 3.81 7.70 -10.41
C TYR A 56 4.35 9.08 -10.03
N ARG A 57 4.78 9.83 -11.05
CA ARG A 57 5.22 11.23 -10.90
C ARG A 57 4.06 12.17 -11.17
N GLU A 58 3.21 12.35 -10.16
CA GLU A 58 2.00 13.15 -10.27
C GLU A 58 2.26 14.67 -10.13
N PRO A 59 1.45 15.51 -10.78
CA PRO A 59 1.58 16.95 -10.64
C PRO A 59 1.24 17.42 -9.21
N ALA A 60 1.85 18.52 -8.78
CA ALA A 60 1.63 19.09 -7.46
C ALA A 60 0.19 19.55 -7.20
N SER A 61 -0.62 19.72 -8.25
CA SER A 61 -2.05 20.04 -8.15
C SER A 61 -2.90 18.91 -7.57
N VAL A 62 -2.43 17.65 -7.63
CA VAL A 62 -3.22 16.49 -7.21
C VAL A 62 -2.54 15.63 -6.13
N ALA A 63 -1.23 15.83 -5.92
CA ALA A 63 -0.44 14.97 -5.04
C ALA A 63 0.54 15.72 -4.14
N HIS A 64 0.71 15.20 -2.92
CA HIS A 64 1.77 15.58 -2.00
C HIS A 64 3.15 15.30 -2.63
N GLN A 65 4.02 16.31 -2.63
CA GLN A 65 5.32 16.23 -3.29
C GLN A 65 6.45 15.81 -2.34
N SER A 66 6.37 16.20 -1.07
CA SER A 66 7.39 15.84 -0.09
C SER A 66 7.16 14.47 0.53
N LYS A 67 8.25 13.73 0.78
CA LYS A 67 8.20 12.42 1.47
C LYS A 67 7.47 12.51 2.81
N ALA A 68 7.70 13.58 3.58
CA ALA A 68 7.10 13.76 4.90
C ALA A 68 5.57 13.93 4.81
N GLU A 69 5.07 14.66 3.82
CA GLU A 69 3.63 14.80 3.61
C GLU A 69 2.99 13.50 3.13
N VAL A 70 3.65 12.77 2.22
CA VAL A 70 3.20 11.45 1.76
C VAL A 70 3.13 10.46 2.93
N ASP A 71 4.15 10.44 3.79
CA ASP A 71 4.17 9.58 4.98
C ASP A 71 3.04 9.94 5.95
N ARG A 72 2.78 11.23 6.19
CA ARG A 72 1.64 11.67 7.02
C ARG A 72 0.30 11.30 6.40
N ALA A 73 0.14 11.48 5.10
CA ALA A 73 -1.07 11.13 4.37
C ALA A 73 -1.32 9.61 4.41
N TYR A 74 -0.27 8.81 4.28
CA TYR A 74 -0.33 7.35 4.49
C TYR A 74 -0.90 7.01 5.87
N VAL A 75 -0.38 7.62 6.94
CA VAL A 75 -0.87 7.39 8.30
C VAL A 75 -2.34 7.82 8.47
N ARG A 76 -2.75 8.95 7.87
CA ARG A 76 -4.16 9.40 7.92
C ARG A 76 -5.09 8.41 7.21
N CYS A 77 -4.73 7.95 6.02
CA CYS A 77 -5.47 6.92 5.28
C CYS A 77 -5.52 5.59 6.04
N LEU A 78 -4.38 5.13 6.56
CA LEU A 78 -4.29 3.89 7.33
C LEU A 78 -5.18 3.94 8.57
N ARG A 79 -5.19 5.06 9.29
CA ARG A 79 -6.07 5.27 10.45
C ARG A 79 -7.54 5.16 10.07
N ILE A 80 -7.95 5.71 8.94
CA ILE A 80 -9.33 5.60 8.43
C ILE A 80 -9.68 4.13 8.14
N LEU A 81 -8.81 3.42 7.42
CA LEU A 81 -9.05 2.03 7.05
C LEU A 81 -9.08 1.09 8.26
N MET A 82 -8.15 1.27 9.21
CA MET A 82 -8.11 0.47 10.43
C MET A 82 -9.34 0.72 11.33
N ALA A 83 -9.85 1.94 11.40
CA ALA A 83 -11.07 2.27 12.15
C ALA A 83 -12.35 1.74 11.48
N GLY A 84 -12.30 1.43 10.17
CA GLY A 84 -13.45 0.94 9.41
C GLY A 84 -13.81 -0.52 9.68
N LYS A 85 -14.73 -1.07 8.87
CA LYS A 85 -15.10 -2.49 8.88
C LYS A 85 -14.49 -3.31 7.74
N GLY A 86 -13.76 -2.64 6.85
CA GLY A 86 -13.06 -3.28 5.74
C GLY A 86 -11.81 -4.03 6.17
N TYR A 87 -11.10 -4.56 5.18
CA TYR A 87 -9.87 -5.33 5.29
C TYR A 87 -8.68 -4.53 4.72
N PRO A 88 -7.86 -3.89 5.56
CA PRO A 88 -6.69 -3.14 5.13
C PRO A 88 -5.54 -4.07 4.71
N MET A 89 -4.95 -3.83 3.55
CA MET A 89 -3.74 -4.50 3.06
C MET A 89 -2.60 -3.49 3.03
N VAL A 90 -1.75 -3.52 4.06
CA VAL A 90 -0.74 -2.50 4.36
C VAL A 90 0.50 -2.74 3.50
N ALA A 91 0.62 -2.01 2.39
CA ALA A 91 1.69 -2.22 1.41
C ALA A 91 2.84 -1.21 1.58
N THR A 92 3.81 -1.55 2.44
CA THR A 92 4.97 -0.71 2.75
C THR A 92 6.17 -1.52 3.25
N HIS A 93 7.38 -0.99 3.05
CA HIS A 93 8.63 -1.51 3.63
C HIS A 93 9.22 -0.61 4.71
N ASP A 94 8.53 0.48 5.04
CA ASP A 94 8.99 1.47 6.03
C ASP A 94 8.68 0.95 7.44
N ASP A 95 9.72 0.64 8.22
CA ASP A 95 9.58 0.10 9.58
C ASP A 95 8.73 0.99 10.49
N ARG A 96 8.79 2.32 10.30
CA ARG A 96 7.98 3.25 11.09
C ARG A 96 6.50 3.09 10.79
N LEU A 97 6.14 2.88 9.53
CA LEU A 97 4.74 2.68 9.12
C LEU A 97 4.24 1.30 9.56
N ILE A 98 5.12 0.29 9.60
CA ILE A 98 4.79 -1.03 10.15
C ILE A 98 4.50 -0.91 11.65
N ALA A 99 5.37 -0.24 12.42
CA ALA A 99 5.14 -0.01 13.85
C ALA A 99 3.85 0.80 14.12
N ILE A 100 3.56 1.83 13.29
CA ILE A 100 2.30 2.57 13.37
C ILE A 100 1.10 1.66 13.07
N THR A 101 1.25 0.69 12.17
CA THR A 101 0.18 -0.28 11.86
C THR A 101 -0.20 -1.09 13.09
N GLU A 102 0.79 -1.59 13.84
CA GLU A 102 0.56 -2.34 15.09
C GLU A 102 -0.15 -1.47 16.14
N LEU A 103 0.29 -0.22 16.32
CA LEU A 103 -0.36 0.73 17.23
C LEU A 103 -1.82 1.04 16.84
N LEU A 104 -2.11 1.13 15.54
CA LEU A 104 -3.47 1.34 15.05
C LEU A 104 -4.33 0.08 15.15
N ALA A 105 -3.73 -1.10 14.95
CA ALA A 105 -4.42 -2.37 15.14
C ALA A 105 -4.87 -2.54 16.59
N ASP A 106 -3.99 -2.27 17.56
CA ASP A 106 -4.33 -2.27 18.99
C ASP A 106 -5.44 -1.24 19.30
N ARG A 107 -5.25 0.01 18.88
CA ARG A 107 -6.21 1.10 19.10
C ARG A 107 -7.63 0.79 18.60
N PHE A 108 -7.74 0.12 17.46
CA PHE A 108 -9.03 -0.20 16.84
C PHE A 108 -9.42 -1.67 17.02
N SER A 109 -8.78 -2.37 17.96
CA SER A 109 -9.06 -3.76 18.31
C SER A 109 -9.09 -4.71 17.11
N ARG A 110 -8.17 -4.51 16.17
CA ARG A 110 -7.96 -5.39 15.01
C ARG A 110 -7.09 -6.57 15.44
N SER A 111 -7.59 -7.77 15.21
CA SER A 111 -6.86 -9.00 15.46
C SER A 111 -5.96 -9.35 14.28
N ILE A 112 -4.99 -10.25 14.53
CA ILE A 112 -4.26 -10.90 13.44
C ILE A 112 -5.27 -11.56 12.51
N GLY A 113 -5.15 -11.27 11.21
CA GLY A 113 -6.09 -11.75 10.20
C GLY A 113 -7.19 -10.75 9.84
N ASP A 114 -7.37 -9.64 10.56
CA ASP A 114 -8.27 -8.54 10.15
C ASP A 114 -7.62 -7.55 9.18
N TYR A 115 -6.30 -7.67 9.01
CA TYR A 115 -5.45 -6.91 8.10
C TYR A 115 -4.24 -7.76 7.73
N GLU A 116 -3.50 -7.33 6.70
CA GLU A 116 -2.28 -8.00 6.26
C GLU A 116 -1.18 -7.01 5.89
N TYR A 117 0.06 -7.48 5.89
CA TYR A 117 1.20 -6.76 5.35
C TYR A 117 1.49 -7.23 3.93
N GLN A 118 1.79 -6.29 3.03
CA GLN A 118 2.20 -6.60 1.67
C GLN A 118 3.55 -5.98 1.35
N MET A 119 4.47 -6.80 0.87
CA MET A 119 5.82 -6.38 0.52
C MET A 119 6.20 -6.87 -0.87
N LEU A 120 7.18 -6.22 -1.48
CA LEU A 120 7.73 -6.65 -2.77
C LEU A 120 8.70 -7.81 -2.60
N TYR A 121 8.70 -8.70 -3.58
CA TYR A 121 9.68 -9.79 -3.65
C TYR A 121 11.13 -9.26 -3.65
N GLY A 122 11.99 -9.94 -2.89
CA GLY A 122 13.41 -9.61 -2.76
C GLY A 122 13.75 -8.39 -1.89
N ILE A 123 12.77 -7.74 -1.26
CA ILE A 123 12.99 -6.51 -0.49
C ILE A 123 12.56 -6.64 0.95
N ARG A 124 13.53 -6.42 1.87
CA ARG A 124 13.34 -6.57 3.32
C ARG A 124 12.80 -7.95 3.68
N THR A 125 13.42 -9.00 3.13
CA THR A 125 13.04 -10.40 3.39
C THR A 125 13.16 -10.74 4.88
N ASP A 126 14.14 -10.16 5.58
CA ASP A 126 14.27 -10.15 7.05
C ASP A 126 12.94 -9.75 7.73
N LYS A 127 12.32 -8.67 7.25
CA LYS A 127 11.09 -8.13 7.81
C LYS A 127 9.88 -8.98 7.43
N GLN A 128 9.85 -9.53 6.22
CA GLN A 128 8.81 -10.45 5.76
C GLN A 128 8.75 -11.69 6.66
N GLU A 129 9.91 -12.31 6.90
CA GLU A 129 10.05 -13.48 7.76
C GLU A 129 9.72 -13.15 9.21
N ALA A 130 10.20 -12.02 9.74
CA ALA A 130 9.89 -11.61 11.10
C ALA A 130 8.39 -11.39 11.33
N LEU A 131 7.70 -10.71 10.41
CA LEU A 131 6.25 -10.48 10.50
C LEU A 131 5.47 -11.81 10.40
N ALA A 132 5.86 -12.70 9.49
CA ALA A 132 5.24 -14.01 9.35
C ALA A 132 5.47 -14.89 10.59
N GLY A 133 6.69 -14.88 11.15
CA GLY A 133 7.04 -15.59 12.37
C GLY A 133 6.30 -15.09 13.60
N ALA A 134 5.91 -13.81 13.62
CA ALA A 134 5.02 -13.23 14.62
C ALA A 134 3.52 -13.57 14.40
N GLY A 135 3.19 -14.39 13.39
CA GLY A 135 1.84 -14.84 13.09
C GLY A 135 1.03 -13.91 12.18
N HIS A 136 1.59 -12.79 11.72
CA HIS A 136 0.87 -11.90 10.81
C HIS A 136 0.67 -12.51 9.42
N THR A 137 -0.44 -12.15 8.77
CA THR A 137 -0.60 -12.44 7.34
C THR A 137 0.34 -11.53 6.54
N VAL A 138 1.28 -12.14 5.81
CA VAL A 138 2.22 -11.44 4.94
C VAL A 138 2.01 -11.93 3.50
N ARG A 139 1.88 -11.01 2.55
CA ARG A 139 1.88 -11.33 1.11
C ARG A 139 3.06 -10.69 0.41
N VAL A 140 3.70 -11.47 -0.46
CA VAL A 140 4.81 -11.01 -1.28
C VAL A 140 4.31 -10.78 -2.70
N TYR A 141 4.49 -9.56 -3.21
CA TYR A 141 4.18 -9.19 -4.59
C TYR A 141 5.31 -9.69 -5.50
N VAL A 142 5.03 -10.78 -6.23
CA VAL A 142 5.97 -11.46 -7.12
C VAL A 142 5.61 -11.13 -8.57
N PRO A 143 6.32 -10.19 -9.22
CA PRO A 143 6.23 -10.01 -10.66
C PRO A 143 6.86 -11.21 -11.38
N TYR A 144 6.28 -11.66 -12.49
CA TYR A 144 6.81 -12.72 -13.34
C TYR A 144 6.46 -12.45 -14.81
N GLY A 145 7.20 -13.04 -15.74
CA GLY A 145 7.02 -12.87 -17.19
C GLY A 145 8.26 -12.31 -17.89
N ASP A 146 8.24 -12.34 -19.23
CA ASP A 146 9.42 -12.04 -20.06
C ASP A 146 9.81 -10.55 -20.08
N ASP A 147 8.84 -9.63 -19.88
CA ASP A 147 9.08 -8.18 -19.82
C ASP A 147 9.52 -7.71 -18.40
N TRP A 148 10.42 -8.48 -17.78
CA TRP A 148 10.92 -8.17 -16.43
C TRP A 148 11.81 -6.91 -16.42
N TYR A 149 12.51 -6.62 -17.53
CA TYR A 149 13.45 -5.52 -17.62
C TYR A 149 12.74 -4.16 -17.54
N GLY A 150 11.65 -3.97 -18.29
CA GLY A 150 10.86 -2.74 -18.25
C GLY A 150 10.22 -2.50 -16.88
N TYR A 151 9.79 -3.55 -16.20
CA TYR A 151 9.31 -3.48 -14.81
C TYR A 151 10.43 -3.07 -13.84
N PHE A 152 11.61 -3.69 -13.96
CA PHE A 152 12.76 -3.41 -13.10
C PHE A 152 13.28 -1.97 -13.27
N MET A 153 13.40 -1.51 -14.52
CA MET A 153 13.87 -0.16 -14.82
C MET A 153 12.90 0.92 -14.31
N ARG A 154 11.58 0.71 -14.41
CA ARG A 154 10.59 1.60 -13.79
C ARG A 154 10.77 1.66 -12.27
N ARG A 155 10.97 0.51 -11.61
CA ARG A 155 11.24 0.45 -10.16
C ARG A 155 12.47 1.24 -9.72
N LEU A 156 13.53 1.22 -10.52
CA LEU A 156 14.74 2.02 -10.27
C LEU A 156 14.51 3.52 -10.56
N ALA A 157 13.81 3.84 -11.65
CA ALA A 157 13.59 5.21 -12.10
C ALA A 157 12.53 5.99 -11.30
N GLU A 158 11.54 5.29 -10.71
CA GLU A 158 10.39 5.92 -10.04
C GLU A 158 10.80 6.80 -8.84
N ARG A 159 11.86 6.46 -8.09
CA ARG A 159 12.49 7.36 -7.11
C ARG A 159 13.98 7.03 -6.92
N PRO A 160 14.92 8.00 -7.05
CA PRO A 160 16.33 7.81 -6.69
C PRO A 160 16.54 7.33 -5.24
N ALA A 161 15.61 7.71 -4.35
CA ALA A 161 15.58 7.22 -2.96
C ALA A 161 15.26 5.71 -2.86
N ASN A 162 14.53 5.13 -3.82
CA ASN A 162 14.34 3.68 -3.91
C ASN A 162 15.66 3.01 -4.33
N VAL A 163 16.41 3.59 -5.25
CA VAL A 163 17.75 3.08 -5.62
C VAL A 163 18.68 3.07 -4.40
N ALA A 164 18.72 4.14 -3.61
CA ALA A 164 19.50 4.19 -2.37
C ALA A 164 19.01 3.19 -1.31
N PHE A 165 17.70 2.96 -1.19
CA PHE A 165 17.12 1.97 -0.30
C PHE A 165 17.46 0.53 -0.73
N PHE A 166 17.38 0.22 -2.03
CA PHE A 166 17.74 -1.08 -2.60
C PHE A 166 19.24 -1.35 -2.48
N LEU A 167 20.11 -0.36 -2.75
CA LEU A 167 21.55 -0.50 -2.57
C LEU A 167 21.94 -0.74 -1.12
N ARG A 168 21.24 -0.11 -0.16
CA ARG A 168 21.42 -0.41 1.28
C ARG A 168 20.93 -1.81 1.66
N ALA A 169 19.84 -2.28 1.06
CA ALA A 169 19.35 -3.64 1.28
C ALA A 169 20.28 -4.73 0.71
N LEU A 170 21.05 -4.43 -0.34
CA LEU A 170 22.06 -5.32 -0.91
C LEU A 170 23.42 -5.27 -0.15
N GLY A 171 23.71 -4.15 0.53
CA GLY A 171 24.94 -3.94 1.30
C GLY A 171 24.92 -4.45 2.74
N GLY A 172 23.79 -4.95 3.22
CA GLY A 172 23.66 -5.58 4.54
C GLY A 172 23.93 -7.08 4.47
N LYS A 173 25.21 -7.46 4.56
CA LYS A 173 25.62 -8.72 5.19
C LYS A 173 26.07 -8.42 6.61
#